data_AF-R5SHM6-F1
#
_entry.id   AF-R5SHM6-F1
#
_cell.length_a   1.000
_cell.length_b   1.000
_cell.length_c   1.000
_cell.angle_alpha   90.00
_cell.angle_beta   90.00
_cell.angle_gamma   90.00
#
_symmetry.space_group_name_H-M   'P 1'
#
loop_
_entity.id
_entity.type
_entity.pdbx_description
1 polymer ?
#
loop_
_entity_poly.entity_id
_entity_poly.type
_entity_poly.pdbx_seq_one_letter_code
_entity_poly.pdbx_strand_id
1 'polypeptide(L)'
;MQRAAAASIDRSIGKAEPQEEAEPERKGIVDFRPYVGKKRKPGTGCVSELNDHLFEGRYSPIWPDGTQHSRNVYARTRDECEEKLKAMIEDMNEERKKLKEQLAGIAPPEKLTKTQRKLWDYMRLHPEVTEFSTIAKRTGLARNTVKKHYKVIVNMLKRNISLELED
;
A
#
# COMPACT_ATOMS: atom_id res chain seq x y z
N MET A 1 43.54 -26.02 3.79
CA MET A 1 44.82 -25.44 4.25
C MET A 1 44.73 -24.76 5.63
N GLN A 2 43.73 -23.93 5.94
CA GLN A 2 43.68 -23.19 7.22
C GLN A 2 43.60 -24.06 8.49
N ARG A 3 42.82 -25.16 8.48
CA ARG A 3 42.70 -26.06 9.65
C ARG A 3 44.02 -26.70 10.08
N ALA A 4 44.92 -26.99 9.13
CA ALA A 4 46.21 -27.62 9.41
C ALA A 4 47.20 -26.66 10.10
N ALA A 5 47.11 -25.36 9.83
CA ALA A 5 47.94 -24.34 10.47
C ALA A 5 47.54 -24.14 11.94
N ALA A 6 46.24 -24.11 12.25
CA ALA A 6 45.76 -24.01 13.63
C ALA A 6 46.18 -25.22 14.48
N ALA A 7 46.04 -26.44 13.96
CA ALA A 7 46.47 -27.67 14.64
C ALA A 7 48.01 -27.77 14.84
N SER A 8 48.80 -27.00 14.08
CA SER A 8 50.25 -26.89 14.28
C SER A 8 50.60 -25.97 15.46
N ILE A 9 49.78 -24.95 15.74
CA ILE A 9 50.02 -23.97 16.80
C ILE A 9 49.63 -24.57 18.17
N ASP A 10 48.51 -25.27 18.26
CA ASP A 10 48.10 -25.92 19.53
C ASP A 10 49.10 -27.00 19.99
N ARG A 11 49.72 -27.73 19.05
CA ARG A 11 50.77 -28.71 19.37
C ARG A 11 52.03 -28.08 19.95
N SER A 12 52.42 -26.90 19.47
CA SER A 12 53.67 -26.25 19.90
C SER A 12 53.54 -25.49 21.22
N ILE A 13 52.34 -25.02 21.58
CA ILE A 13 52.12 -24.25 22.82
C ILE A 13 51.59 -25.15 23.96
N GLY A 14 50.72 -26.12 23.70
CA GLY A 14 49.99 -26.83 24.76
C GLY A 14 50.31 -28.32 24.99
N LYS A 15 51.05 -29.00 24.10
CA LYS A 15 51.25 -30.47 24.11
C LYS A 15 49.94 -31.29 24.28
N ALA A 16 48.80 -30.77 23.82
CA ALA A 16 47.54 -31.50 23.80
C ALA A 16 47.32 -32.11 22.40
N GLU A 17 46.90 -33.38 22.34
CA GLU A 17 46.46 -33.97 21.08
C GLU A 17 45.13 -33.33 20.63
N PRO A 18 44.96 -33.03 19.32
CA PRO A 18 43.72 -32.46 18.82
C PRO A 18 42.59 -33.48 19.00
N GLN A 19 41.54 -33.12 19.75
CA GLN A 19 40.29 -33.86 19.71
C GLN A 19 39.70 -33.75 18.29
N GLU A 20 39.30 -34.88 17.71
CA GLU A 20 38.52 -34.88 16.47
C GLU A 20 37.21 -34.13 16.72
N GLU A 21 37.10 -32.91 16.19
CA GLU A 21 35.84 -32.19 16.13
C GLU A 21 34.90 -32.96 15.19
N ALA A 22 33.97 -33.72 15.77
CA ALA A 22 32.90 -34.35 15.01
C ALA A 22 32.18 -33.29 14.17
N GLU A 23 32.10 -33.51 12.86
CA GLU A 23 31.41 -32.57 11.96
C GLU A 23 29.97 -32.34 12.44
N PRO A 24 29.49 -31.08 12.50
CA PRO A 24 28.12 -30.83 12.93
C PRO A 24 27.17 -31.52 11.96
N GLU A 25 26.27 -32.35 12.49
CA GLU A 25 25.22 -33.02 11.71
C GLU A 25 24.50 -31.99 10.83
N ARG A 26 24.62 -32.15 9.51
CA ARG A 26 23.92 -31.30 8.55
C ARG A 26 22.43 -31.62 8.64
N LYS A 27 21.69 -30.82 9.43
CA LYS A 27 20.23 -30.89 9.50
C LYS A 27 19.68 -30.77 8.08
N GLY A 28 19.02 -31.83 7.61
CA GLY A 28 18.45 -31.89 6.27
C GLY A 28 17.47 -30.73 6.02
N ILE A 29 17.28 -30.38 4.74
CA ILE A 29 16.32 -29.34 4.33
C ILE A 29 14.94 -29.77 4.84
N VAL A 30 14.43 -29.06 5.84
CA VAL A 30 13.07 -29.27 6.35
C VAL A 30 12.08 -28.61 5.41
N ASP A 31 11.03 -29.34 5.09
CA ASP A 31 9.99 -28.90 4.17
C ASP A 31 9.07 -27.89 4.90
N PHE A 32 9.49 -26.62 4.91
CA PHE A 32 8.76 -25.56 5.60
C PHE A 32 7.41 -25.30 4.93
N ARG A 33 6.33 -25.52 5.67
CA ARG A 33 4.98 -25.13 5.26
C ARG A 33 4.61 -23.80 5.92
N PRO A 34 4.46 -22.71 5.14
CA PRO A 34 4.08 -21.42 5.71
C PRO A 34 2.68 -21.47 6.34
N TYR A 35 2.56 -20.94 7.55
CA TYR A 35 1.26 -20.73 8.17
C TYR A 35 0.50 -19.60 7.47
N VAL A 36 -0.63 -19.92 6.85
CA VAL A 36 -1.56 -18.95 6.28
C VAL A 36 -2.54 -18.48 7.34
N GLY A 37 -2.26 -17.31 7.93
CA GLY A 37 -3.18 -16.67 8.87
C GLY A 37 -4.53 -16.31 8.25
N LYS A 38 -5.57 -16.24 9.08
CA LYS A 38 -6.93 -15.83 8.66
C LYS A 38 -6.90 -14.40 8.07
N LYS A 39 -7.21 -14.27 6.78
CA LYS A 39 -7.38 -12.96 6.12
C LYS A 39 -8.70 -12.32 6.57
N ARG A 40 -8.65 -11.03 6.89
CA ARG A 40 -9.84 -10.26 7.28
C ARG A 40 -10.75 -10.03 6.07
N LYS A 41 -12.06 -9.94 6.30
CA LYS A 41 -13.02 -9.54 5.26
C LYS A 41 -12.72 -8.08 4.85
N PRO A 42 -12.60 -7.78 3.54
CA PRO A 42 -12.38 -6.42 3.10
C PRO A 42 -13.61 -5.56 3.40
N GLY A 43 -13.39 -4.34 3.91
CA GLY A 43 -14.43 -3.31 3.97
C GLY A 43 -15.19 -3.14 5.28
N THR A 44 -15.03 -4.01 6.28
CA THR A 44 -15.80 -3.94 7.55
C THR A 44 -15.14 -3.09 8.65
N GLY A 45 -13.93 -2.55 8.41
CA GLY A 45 -13.15 -1.88 9.46
C GLY A 45 -12.58 -2.87 10.50
N CYS A 46 -11.84 -2.36 11.48
CA CYS A 46 -11.27 -3.16 12.58
C CYS A 46 -11.65 -2.53 13.91
N VAL A 47 -12.25 -3.32 14.80
CA VAL A 47 -12.42 -2.93 16.21
C VAL A 47 -11.29 -3.58 17.01
N SER A 48 -10.53 -2.74 17.71
CA SER A 48 -9.46 -3.14 18.62
C SER A 48 -9.82 -2.66 20.01
N GLU A 49 -9.63 -3.52 21.01
CA GLU A 49 -9.70 -3.12 22.41
C GLU A 49 -8.39 -2.39 22.75
N LEU A 50 -8.50 -1.11 23.09
CA LEU A 50 -7.34 -0.29 23.43
C LEU A 50 -7.03 -0.38 24.92
N ASN A 51 -8.07 -0.30 25.76
CA ASN A 51 -8.03 -0.46 27.22
C ASN A 51 -9.31 -1.17 27.69
N ASP A 52 -9.35 -1.60 28.97
CA ASP A 52 -10.50 -2.28 29.62
C ASP A 52 -11.86 -1.55 29.49
N HIS A 53 -11.86 -0.27 29.13
CA HIS A 53 -13.04 0.57 29.00
C HIS A 53 -13.11 1.35 27.68
N LEU A 54 -12.26 1.00 26.70
CA LEU A 54 -12.15 1.76 25.45
C LEU A 54 -11.85 0.86 24.26
N PHE A 55 -12.77 0.86 23.30
CA PHE A 55 -12.65 0.24 22.00
C PHE A 55 -12.41 1.29 20.92
N GLU A 56 -11.52 0.99 19.98
CA GLU A 56 -11.21 1.77 18.78
C GLU A 56 -11.71 1.04 17.53
N GLY A 57 -12.64 1.65 16.81
CA GLY A 57 -13.06 1.26 15.47
C GLY A 57 -12.29 2.05 14.42
N ARG A 58 -11.47 1.36 13.62
CA ARG A 58 -10.67 1.97 12.55
C ARG A 58 -11.18 1.58 11.18
N TYR A 59 -11.41 2.57 10.32
CA TYR A 59 -11.71 2.38 8.91
C TYR A 59 -10.72 3.17 8.05
N SER A 60 -10.25 2.56 6.95
CA SER A 60 -9.19 3.15 6.10
C SER A 60 -9.38 2.80 4.62
N PRO A 61 -10.41 3.35 3.97
CA PRO A 61 -10.64 3.16 2.55
C PRO A 61 -9.61 3.90 1.70
N ILE A 62 -9.32 3.33 0.52
CA ILE A 62 -8.58 3.98 -0.55
C ILE A 62 -9.58 4.70 -1.45
N TRP A 63 -9.42 6.00 -1.60
CA TRP A 63 -10.30 6.86 -2.40
C TRP A 63 -10.00 6.72 -3.90
N PRO A 64 -10.91 7.15 -4.79
CA PRO A 64 -10.65 7.18 -6.24
C PRO A 64 -9.36 7.94 -6.59
N ASP A 65 -8.99 8.93 -5.77
CA ASP A 65 -7.80 9.76 -5.88
C ASP A 65 -6.49 9.02 -5.54
N GLY A 66 -6.59 7.77 -5.06
CA GLY A 66 -5.46 6.95 -4.63
C GLY A 66 -4.96 7.28 -3.22
N THR A 67 -5.53 8.27 -2.54
CA THR A 67 -5.25 8.62 -1.15
C THR A 67 -5.99 7.70 -0.17
N GLN A 68 -5.35 7.40 0.95
CA GLN A 68 -5.98 6.70 2.06
C GLN A 68 -6.57 7.74 3.01
N HIS A 69 -7.89 7.69 3.25
CA HIS A 69 -8.51 8.52 4.28
C HIS A 69 -8.88 7.60 5.44
N SER A 70 -8.02 7.58 6.45
CA SER A 70 -8.31 6.86 7.69
C SER A 70 -9.14 7.73 8.60
N ARG A 71 -10.15 7.15 9.24
CA ARG A 71 -10.90 7.78 10.31
C ARG A 71 -11.10 6.73 11.44
N ASN A 72 -11.25 7.22 12.66
CA ASN A 72 -11.33 6.41 13.88
C ASN A 72 -12.60 6.75 14.66
N VAL A 73 -13.12 5.76 15.37
CA VAL A 73 -14.28 5.84 16.26
C VAL A 73 -13.90 5.25 17.61
N TYR A 74 -14.37 5.86 18.70
CA TYR A 74 -14.12 5.38 20.05
C TYR A 74 -15.43 5.13 20.80
N ALA A 75 -15.50 4.02 21.52
CA ALA A 75 -16.64 3.69 22.39
C ALA A 75 -16.20 2.87 23.62
N ARG A 76 -17.06 2.78 24.64
CA ARG A 76 -16.74 2.05 25.87
C ARG A 76 -17.06 0.56 25.79
N THR A 77 -18.09 0.21 25.03
CA THR A 77 -18.45 -1.19 24.74
C THR A 77 -18.12 -1.52 23.30
N ARG A 78 -17.90 -2.80 23.03
CA ARG A 78 -17.62 -3.29 21.68
C ARG A 78 -18.79 -3.05 20.74
N ASP A 79 -20.01 -3.32 21.20
CA ASP A 79 -21.23 -3.22 20.37
C ASP A 79 -21.48 -1.78 19.93
N GLU A 80 -21.35 -0.82 20.86
CA GLU A 80 -21.44 0.61 20.52
C GLU A 80 -20.35 1.05 19.53
N CYS A 81 -19.15 0.47 19.64
CA CYS A 81 -18.07 0.75 18.72
C CYS A 81 -18.37 0.22 17.31
N GLU A 82 -18.93 -0.98 17.21
CA GLU A 82 -19.30 -1.62 15.95
C GLU A 82 -20.44 -0.88 15.26
N GLU A 83 -21.45 -0.40 15.99
CA GLU A 83 -22.55 0.40 15.43
C GLU A 83 -22.07 1.75 14.90
N LYS A 84 -21.31 2.49 15.70
CA LYS A 84 -20.74 3.77 15.26
C LYS A 84 -19.79 3.59 14.07
N LEU A 85 -19.01 2.50 14.05
CA LEU A 85 -18.13 2.17 12.95
C LEU A 85 -18.92 1.85 11.66
N LYS A 86 -20.06 1.12 11.76
CA LYS A 86 -20.91 0.83 10.60
C LYS A 86 -21.50 2.11 10.00
N ALA A 87 -22.12 2.97 10.82
CA ALA A 87 -22.70 4.23 10.35
C ALA A 87 -21.65 5.11 9.65
N MET A 88 -20.47 5.20 10.26
CA MET A 88 -19.35 5.95 9.71
C MET A 88 -18.78 5.34 8.41
N ILE A 89 -18.78 4.01 8.28
CA ILE A 89 -18.41 3.32 7.03
C ILE A 89 -19.42 3.62 5.92
N GLU A 90 -20.72 3.65 6.24
CA GLU A 90 -21.79 3.98 5.30
C GLU A 90 -21.61 5.40 4.76
N ASP A 91 -21.46 6.40 5.62
CA ASP A 91 -21.22 7.79 5.24
C ASP A 91 -20.01 7.92 4.31
N MET A 92 -18.88 7.28 4.67
CA MET A 92 -17.67 7.31 3.84
C MET A 92 -17.86 6.61 2.49
N ASN A 93 -18.64 5.54 2.43
CA ASN A 93 -18.93 4.84 1.19
C ASN A 93 -19.85 5.64 0.27
N GLU A 94 -20.79 6.40 0.83
CA GLU A 94 -21.62 7.34 0.08
C GLU A 94 -20.79 8.47 -0.52
N GLU A 95 -19.91 9.10 0.27
CA GLU A 95 -18.96 10.11 -0.23
C GLU A 95 -18.11 9.53 -1.37
N ARG A 96 -17.60 8.30 -1.19
CA ARG A 96 -16.81 7.60 -2.19
C ARG A 96 -17.61 7.28 -3.46
N LYS A 97 -18.89 6.94 -3.33
CA LYS A 97 -19.80 6.67 -4.46
C LYS A 97 -20.09 7.95 -5.24
N LYS A 98 -20.40 9.06 -4.56
CA LYS A 98 -20.61 10.37 -5.19
C LYS A 98 -19.40 10.84 -5.99
N LEU A 99 -18.20 10.76 -5.41
CA LEU A 99 -16.98 11.09 -6.14
C LEU A 99 -16.73 10.16 -7.33
N LYS A 100 -17.01 8.87 -7.18
CA LYS A 100 -16.88 7.91 -8.28
C LYS A 100 -17.87 8.20 -9.41
N GLU A 101 -19.10 8.60 -9.08
CA GLU A 101 -20.13 8.98 -10.06
C GLU A 101 -19.76 10.28 -10.78
N GLN A 102 -19.27 11.29 -10.07
CA GLN A 102 -18.69 12.49 -10.66
C GLN A 102 -17.52 12.15 -11.60
N LEU A 103 -16.70 11.17 -11.24
CA LEU A 103 -15.63 10.68 -12.11
C LEU A 103 -16.16 9.98 -13.36
N ALA A 104 -17.21 9.16 -13.22
CA ALA A 104 -17.74 8.31 -14.28
C ALA A 104 -18.44 9.08 -15.42
N GLY A 105 -18.84 10.33 -15.19
CA GLY A 105 -19.55 11.16 -16.18
C GLY A 105 -18.74 11.52 -17.43
N ILE A 106 -17.42 11.32 -17.44
CA ILE A 106 -16.57 11.59 -18.62
C ILE A 106 -15.80 10.32 -18.93
N ALA A 107 -16.23 9.60 -19.97
CA ALA A 107 -15.53 8.44 -20.48
C ALA A 107 -14.08 8.83 -20.78
N PRO A 108 -13.08 8.14 -20.21
CA PRO A 108 -11.70 8.34 -20.60
C PRO A 108 -11.61 8.12 -22.12
N PRO A 109 -10.96 9.02 -22.89
CA PRO A 109 -10.74 8.83 -24.31
C PRO A 109 -10.36 7.37 -24.62
N GLU A 110 -11.04 6.76 -25.58
CA GLU A 110 -11.06 5.31 -25.87
C GLU A 110 -9.67 4.67 -26.08
N LYS A 111 -8.60 5.49 -26.18
CA LYS A 111 -7.22 5.10 -26.49
C LYS A 111 -6.19 5.52 -25.44
N LEU A 112 -6.53 5.56 -24.14
CA LEU A 112 -5.54 5.77 -23.07
C LEU A 112 -4.91 4.45 -22.63
N THR A 113 -3.58 4.38 -22.67
CA THR A 113 -2.80 3.29 -22.03
C THR A 113 -2.99 3.30 -20.51
N LYS A 114 -2.71 2.19 -19.83
CA LYS A 114 -2.87 2.07 -18.35
C LYS A 114 -2.12 3.17 -17.57
N THR A 115 -0.94 3.58 -18.05
CA THR A 115 -0.14 4.65 -17.42
C THR A 115 -0.74 6.03 -17.67
N GLN A 116 -1.20 6.29 -18.88
CA GLN A 116 -1.86 7.53 -19.24
C GLN A 116 -3.20 7.68 -18.50
N ARG A 117 -3.96 6.59 -18.34
CA ARG A 117 -5.22 6.59 -17.58
C ARG A 117 -4.98 6.99 -16.12
N LYS A 118 -4.02 6.36 -15.43
CA LYS A 118 -3.64 6.75 -14.06
C LYS A 118 -3.26 8.22 -13.93
N LEU A 119 -2.52 8.75 -14.91
CA LEU A 119 -2.11 10.15 -14.92
C LEU A 119 -3.30 11.09 -15.19
N TRP A 120 -4.19 10.71 -16.11
CA TRP A 120 -5.41 11.45 -16.45
C TRP A 120 -6.39 11.50 -15.28
N ASP A 121 -6.64 10.37 -14.62
CA ASP A 121 -7.52 10.29 -13.44
C ASP A 121 -7.02 11.24 -12.35
N TYR A 122 -5.72 11.19 -12.02
CA TYR A 122 -5.12 12.05 -11.00
C TYR A 122 -5.14 13.54 -11.37
N MET A 123 -4.77 13.89 -12.61
CA MET A 123 -4.72 15.29 -13.04
C MET A 123 -6.09 15.93 -13.20
N ARG A 124 -7.13 15.12 -13.45
CA ARG A 124 -8.53 15.59 -13.46
C ARG A 124 -9.03 15.92 -12.06
N LEU A 125 -8.63 15.12 -11.07
CA LEU A 125 -8.98 15.32 -9.66
C LEU A 125 -8.21 16.47 -9.01
N HIS A 126 -6.97 16.68 -9.44
CA HIS A 126 -6.06 17.67 -8.87
C HIS A 126 -5.52 18.64 -9.94
N PRO A 127 -6.37 19.49 -10.55
CA PRO A 127 -5.93 20.47 -11.54
C PRO A 127 -4.93 21.49 -10.96
N GLU A 128 -4.95 21.70 -9.63
CA GLU A 128 -4.04 22.57 -8.90
C GLU A 128 -2.59 22.02 -8.83
N VAL A 129 -2.41 20.71 -8.93
CA VAL A 129 -1.10 20.07 -8.79
C VAL A 129 -0.41 19.99 -10.15
N THR A 130 0.48 20.93 -10.43
CA THR A 130 1.26 20.95 -11.68
C THR A 130 2.65 20.31 -11.55
N GLU A 131 3.15 20.09 -10.33
CA GLU A 131 4.49 19.57 -10.09
C GLU A 131 4.65 18.08 -10.43
N PHE A 132 5.58 17.77 -11.34
CA PHE A 132 5.84 16.38 -11.77
C PHE A 132 6.25 15.45 -10.63
N SER A 133 6.98 15.95 -9.64
CA SER A 133 7.43 15.14 -8.50
C SER A 133 6.25 14.72 -7.62
N THR A 134 5.31 15.64 -7.39
CA THR A 134 4.11 15.41 -6.59
C THR A 134 3.16 14.46 -7.30
N ILE A 135 2.94 14.66 -8.60
CA ILE A 135 2.15 13.76 -9.44
C ILE A 135 2.76 12.34 -9.45
N ALA A 136 4.07 12.22 -9.63
CA ALA A 136 4.77 10.93 -9.64
C ALA A 136 4.61 10.17 -8.31
N LYS A 137 4.80 10.86 -7.18
CA LYS A 137 4.62 10.27 -5.83
C LYS A 137 3.21 9.74 -5.62
N ARG A 138 2.19 10.49 -6.06
CA ARG A 138 0.78 10.17 -5.82
C ARG A 138 0.25 9.09 -6.75
N THR A 139 0.66 9.11 -8.02
CA THR A 139 0.26 8.10 -9.03
C THR A 139 1.08 6.81 -8.95
N GLY A 140 2.20 6.80 -8.21
CA GLY A 140 3.16 5.70 -8.18
C GLY A 140 3.91 5.49 -9.49
N LEU A 141 3.93 6.50 -10.38
CA LEU A 141 4.63 6.46 -11.66
C LEU A 141 6.03 7.07 -11.52
N ALA A 142 6.98 6.60 -12.34
CA ALA A 142 8.29 7.23 -12.42
C ALA A 142 8.17 8.67 -12.95
N ARG A 143 8.97 9.59 -12.41
CA ARG A 143 8.97 11.01 -12.81
C ARG A 143 9.16 11.21 -14.32
N ASN A 144 10.00 10.38 -14.96
CA ASN A 144 10.23 10.43 -16.40
C ASN A 144 8.99 10.01 -17.20
N THR A 145 8.24 9.01 -16.73
CA THR A 145 6.97 8.56 -17.32
C THR A 145 5.92 9.67 -17.24
N VAL A 146 5.83 10.34 -16.08
CA VAL A 146 4.95 11.51 -15.91
C VAL A 146 5.34 12.59 -16.91
N LYS A 147 6.62 13.00 -16.97
CA LYS A 147 7.10 14.04 -17.89
C LYS A 147 6.79 13.72 -19.37
N LYS A 148 6.97 12.45 -19.79
CA LYS A 148 6.68 11.99 -21.15
C LYS A 148 5.21 12.14 -21.53
N HIS A 149 4.30 11.79 -20.62
CA HIS A 149 2.86 11.76 -20.92
C HIS A 149 2.11 13.03 -20.50
N TYR A 150 2.69 13.88 -19.65
CA TYR A 150 2.06 15.09 -19.10
C TYR A 150 1.47 15.99 -20.18
N LYS A 151 2.25 16.36 -21.21
CA LYS A 151 1.79 17.27 -22.27
C LYS A 151 0.59 16.72 -23.05
N VAL A 152 0.59 15.40 -23.31
CA VAL A 152 -0.53 14.73 -23.99
C VAL A 152 -1.79 14.78 -23.12
N ILE A 153 -1.66 14.50 -21.81
CA ILE A 153 -2.79 14.53 -20.87
C ILE A 153 -3.32 15.94 -20.65
N VAL A 154 -2.46 16.95 -20.48
CA VAL A 154 -2.89 18.36 -20.35
C VAL A 154 -3.66 18.82 -21.57
N ASN A 155 -3.18 18.50 -22.78
CA ASN A 155 -3.88 18.88 -24.01
C ASN A 155 -5.25 18.20 -24.13
N MET A 156 -5.37 16.94 -23.69
CA MET A 156 -6.65 16.23 -23.66
C MET A 156 -7.63 16.86 -22.66
N LEU A 157 -7.17 17.15 -21.44
CA LEU A 157 -8.00 17.80 -20.41
C LEU A 157 -8.48 19.18 -20.86
N LYS A 158 -7.61 19.99 -21.47
CA LYS A 158 -7.99 21.30 -22.02
C LYS A 158 -9.05 21.20 -23.12
N ARG A 159 -8.93 20.21 -24.02
CA ARG A 159 -9.90 19.99 -25.10
C ARG A 159 -11.26 19.55 -24.57
N ASN A 160 -11.30 18.68 -23.57
CA ASN A 160 -12.55 18.27 -22.92
C ASN A 160 -13.25 19.45 -22.23
N ILE A 161 -12.50 20.27 -21.48
CA ILE A 161 -13.05 21.46 -20.81
C ILE A 161 -13.56 22.50 -21.84
N SER A 162 -12.89 22.62 -22.99
CA SER A 162 -13.32 23.55 -24.04
C SER A 162 -14.64 23.10 -24.70
N LEU A 163 -14.85 21.79 -24.85
CA LEU A 163 -16.09 21.22 -25.36
C LEU A 163 -17.25 21.35 -24.35
N GLU A 164 -16.97 21.25 -23.05
CA GLU A 164 -17.99 21.43 -21.99
C GLU A 164 -18.45 22.88 -21.79
N LEU A 165 -17.76 23.87 -22.37
CA LEU A 165 -18.11 25.30 -22.29
C LEU A 165 -18.84 25.82 -23.54
N GLU A 166 -19.01 24.97 -24.56
CA GLU A 166 -19.72 25.31 -25.81
C GLU A 166 -21.14 24.72 -25.89
N ASP A 167 -21.55 23.92 -24.89
CA ASP A 167 -22.92 23.42 -24.66
C ASP A 167 -23.61 24.16 -23.50
#